data_AF-A0A970U6V6-F1
#
_entry.id   AF-A0A970U6V6-F1
#
_cell.length_a   1.000
_cell.length_b   1.000
_cell.length_c   1.000
_cell.angle_alpha   90.00
_cell.angle_beta   90.00
_cell.angle_gamma   90.00
#
_symmetry.space_group_name_H-M   'P 1'
#
loop_
_entity.id
_entity.type
_entity.pdbx_description
1 polymer ?
#
loop_
_entity_poly.entity_id
_entity_poly.type
_entity_poly.pdbx_seq_one_letter_code
_entity_poly.pdbx_strand_id
1 'polypeptide(L)'
;MTIAGILKSSLIDYPGSVSCVLFVPGCNFDCFFCHNRSLLDGTHRVLSRDAVDAFLRRRIGLLDAVVISGGEPTLQKDLIAFAETIVNLGFRLKL
;
A
#
# COMPACT_ATOMS: atom_id res chain seq x y z
N MET A 1 -0.05 -9.61 -2.43
CA MET A 1 1.02 -8.63 -2.24
C MET A 1 1.41 -8.61 -0.77
N THR A 2 2.70 -8.50 -0.47
CA THR A 2 3.23 -8.36 0.89
C THR A 2 3.14 -6.90 1.30
N ILE A 3 2.45 -6.63 2.41
CA ILE A 3 2.26 -5.28 2.97
C ILE A 3 2.95 -5.21 4.33
N ALA A 4 3.80 -4.20 4.51
CA ALA A 4 4.56 -3.95 5.74
C ALA A 4 3.99 -2.81 6.59
N GLY A 5 3.10 -1.99 6.03
CA GLY A 5 2.48 -0.88 6.76
C GLY A 5 1.23 -0.34 6.08
N ILE A 6 0.42 0.38 6.85
CA ILE A 6 -0.77 1.06 6.36
C ILE A 6 -0.83 2.46 6.97
N LEU A 7 -0.80 3.50 6.14
CA LEU A 7 -1.33 4.81 6.50
C LEU A 7 -2.84 4.77 6.29
N LYS A 8 -3.60 4.68 7.39
CA LYS A 8 -5.03 4.38 7.35
C LYS A 8 -5.88 5.44 6.65
N SER A 9 -5.40 6.67 6.60
CA SER A 9 -6.04 7.81 5.95
C SER A 9 -4.98 8.81 5.50
N SER A 10 -5.07 9.28 4.26
CA SER A 10 -4.30 10.37 3.67
C SER A 10 -5.22 11.25 2.84
N LEU A 11 -4.92 12.54 2.82
CA LEU A 11 -5.63 13.55 2.03
C LEU A 11 -4.75 14.12 0.90
N ILE A 12 -3.48 13.69 0.83
CA ILE A 12 -2.47 14.27 -0.08
C ILE A 12 -1.94 13.25 -1.09
N ASP A 13 -1.94 11.96 -0.75
CA ASP A 13 -1.34 10.94 -1.61
C ASP A 13 -2.20 10.63 -2.84
N TYR A 14 -3.50 10.94 -2.79
CA TYR A 14 -4.40 10.95 -3.93
C TYR A 14 -5.17 12.28 -3.95
N PRO A 15 -4.70 13.31 -4.68
CA PRO A 15 -5.32 14.63 -4.67
C PRO A 15 -6.82 14.59 -4.95
N GLY A 16 -7.60 15.31 -4.14
CA GLY A 16 -9.05 15.39 -4.25
C GLY A 16 -9.81 14.14 -3.78
N SER A 17 -9.16 13.26 -3.01
CA SER A 17 -9.74 11.99 -2.54
C SER A 17 -9.23 11.63 -1.15
N VAL A 18 -10.06 11.01 -0.32
CA VAL A 18 -9.60 10.40 0.94
C VAL A 18 -9.06 9.02 0.61
N SER A 19 -7.77 8.79 0.86
CA SER A 19 -7.10 7.53 0.51
C SER A 19 -6.51 6.82 1.72
N CYS A 20 -6.13 5.55 1.58
CA CYS A 20 -5.11 4.95 2.42
C CYS A 20 -3.85 4.67 1.60
N VAL A 21 -2.71 4.55 2.28
CA VAL A 21 -1.44 4.14 1.66
C VAL A 21 -1.02 2.79 2.21
N LEU A 22 -0.79 1.83 1.33
CA LEU A 22 -0.26 0.51 1.64
C LEU A 22 1.24 0.52 1.35
N PHE A 23 2.06 0.35 2.38
CA PHE A 23 3.50 0.32 2.24
C PHE A 23 3.97 -1.10 2.04
N VAL A 24 4.70 -1.34 0.96
CA VAL A 24 5.29 -2.63 0.64
C VAL A 24 6.76 -2.67 1.05
N PRO A 25 7.29 -3.82 1.48
CA PRO A 25 8.71 -3.95 1.75
C PRO A 25 9.54 -4.22 0.50
N GLY A 26 10.85 -3.97 0.64
CA GLY A 26 11.86 -4.19 -0.39
C GLY A 26 11.89 -3.05 -1.42
N CYS A 27 13.09 -2.57 -1.73
CA CYS A 27 13.34 -1.61 -2.80
C CYS A 27 14.69 -1.92 -3.43
N ASN A 28 14.83 -1.72 -4.73
CA ASN A 28 16.07 -1.92 -5.48
C ASN A 28 16.98 -0.68 -5.47
N PHE A 29 16.61 0.35 -4.70
CA PHE A 29 17.40 1.55 -4.45
C PHE A 29 17.75 1.67 -2.97
N ASP A 30 18.96 2.14 -2.67
CA ASP A 30 19.40 2.50 -1.31
C ASP A 30 19.66 4.01 -1.20
N CYS A 31 18.59 4.80 -1.36
CA CYS A 31 18.69 6.26 -1.33
C CYS A 31 19.08 6.77 0.06
N PHE A 32 20.10 7.63 0.15
CA PHE A 32 20.54 8.21 1.43
C PHE A 32 19.46 9.06 2.12
N PHE A 33 18.52 9.62 1.36
CA PHE A 33 17.40 10.42 1.84
C PHE A 33 16.10 9.61 2.03
N CYS A 34 16.15 8.27 1.99
CA CYS A 34 14.96 7.45 2.06
C CYS A 34 14.23 7.61 3.42
N HIS A 35 13.02 8.15 3.39
CA HIS A 35 12.15 8.25 4.57
C HIS A 35 11.69 6.88 5.08
N ASN A 36 11.62 5.88 4.21
CA ASN A 36 11.13 4.53 4.51
C ASN A 36 12.27 3.50 4.55
N ARG A 37 13.46 3.89 5.02
CA ARG A 37 14.66 3.02 5.02
C ARG A 37 14.44 1.70 5.77
N SER A 38 13.55 1.66 6.76
CA SER A 38 13.14 0.45 7.49
C SER A 38 12.43 -0.61 6.61
N LEU A 39 12.05 -0.27 5.38
CA LEU A 39 11.49 -1.23 4.42
C LEU A 39 12.57 -2.00 3.64
N LEU A 40 13.84 -1.57 3.71
CA LEU A 40 14.98 -2.20 3.02
C LEU A 40 15.61 -3.36 3.81
N ASP A 41 15.73 -3.19 5.13
CA ASP A 41 16.60 -4.04 5.98
C ASP A 41 16.08 -5.47 6.24
N GLY A 42 14.90 -5.82 5.70
CA GLY A 42 14.29 -7.14 5.87
C GLY A 42 13.71 -7.42 7.26
N THR A 43 13.80 -6.49 8.21
CA THR A 43 13.31 -6.64 9.59
C THR A 43 11.90 -6.10 9.80
N HIS A 44 11.27 -5.61 8.73
CA HIS A 44 9.93 -5.05 8.77
C HIS A 44 8.88 -6.09 9.15
N ARG A 45 7.90 -5.65 9.93
CA ARG A 45 6.73 -6.45 10.25
C ARG A 45 5.86 -6.60 8.99
N VAL A 46 5.54 -7.83 8.63
CA VAL A 46 4.53 -8.11 7.58
C VAL A 46 3.15 -8.18 8.22
N LEU A 47 2.19 -7.49 7.63
CA LEU A 47 0.78 -7.57 8.02
C LEU A 47 0.16 -8.82 7.40
N SER A 48 -0.76 -9.47 8.12
CA SER A 48 -1.49 -10.59 7.53
C SER A 48 -2.37 -10.11 6.39
N ARG A 49 -2.45 -10.90 5.32
CA ARG A 49 -3.28 -10.58 4.16
C ARG A 49 -4.74 -10.39 4.57
N ASP A 50 -5.26 -11.27 5.41
CA ASP A 50 -6.64 -11.19 5.91
C ASP A 50 -6.90 -9.90 6.69
N ALA A 51 -5.93 -9.41 7.46
CA ALA A 51 -6.08 -8.14 8.19
C ALA A 51 -6.12 -6.94 7.24
N VAL A 52 -5.32 -6.95 6.16
CA VAL A 52 -5.34 -5.92 5.12
C VAL A 52 -6.70 -5.94 4.40
N ASP A 53 -7.16 -7.11 3.97
CA ASP A 53 -8.42 -7.27 3.25
C ASP A 53 -9.62 -6.89 4.14
N ALA A 54 -9.61 -7.30 5.42
CA ALA A 54 -10.63 -6.90 6.39
C ALA A 54 -10.63 -5.38 6.65
N PHE A 55 -9.45 -4.75 6.70
CA PHE A 55 -9.34 -3.30 6.78
C PHE A 55 -9.97 -2.63 5.55
N LEU A 56 -9.59 -3.03 4.33
CA LEU A 56 -10.13 -2.44 3.10
C LEU A 56 -11.65 -2.59 3.02
N ARG A 57 -12.18 -3.78 3.31
CA ARG A 57 -13.64 -4.01 3.32
C ARG A 57 -14.38 -3.12 4.32
N ARG A 58 -13.82 -2.89 5.51
CA ARG A 58 -14.39 -1.97 6.51
C ARG A 58 -14.33 -0.50 6.09
N ARG A 59 -13.58 -0.16 5.05
CA ARG A 59 -13.41 1.21 4.53
C ARG A 59 -14.20 1.50 3.27
N ILE A 60 -14.94 0.54 2.73
CA ILE A 60 -15.84 0.77 1.59
C ILE A 60 -16.85 1.86 1.96
N GLY A 61 -16.96 2.89 1.11
CA GLY A 61 -17.80 4.07 1.34
C GLY A 61 -17.21 5.13 2.28
N LEU A 62 -16.04 4.88 2.88
CA LEU A 62 -15.32 5.84 3.72
C LEU A 62 -14.01 6.34 3.08
N LEU A 63 -13.31 5.46 2.37
CA LEU A 63 -12.16 5.82 1.55
C LEU A 63 -12.56 5.76 0.08
N ASP A 64 -12.06 6.70 -0.70
CA ASP A 64 -12.28 6.74 -2.14
C ASP A 64 -11.17 6.01 -2.92
N ALA A 65 -9.96 5.94 -2.36
CA ALA A 65 -8.79 5.47 -3.07
C ALA A 65 -7.82 4.67 -2.18
N VAL A 66 -7.01 3.85 -2.82
CA VAL A 66 -5.87 3.15 -2.23
C VAL A 66 -4.62 3.48 -3.03
N VAL A 67 -3.56 3.83 -2.32
CA VAL A 67 -2.23 4.07 -2.89
C VAL A 67 -1.31 2.92 -2.50
N ILE A 68 -0.66 2.29 -3.46
CA ILE A 68 0.36 1.27 -3.19
C ILE A 68 1.73 1.96 -3.30
N SER A 69 2.49 1.99 -2.21
CA SER A 69 3.78 2.68 -2.15
C SER A 69 4.74 1.94 -1.20
N GLY A 70 5.74 2.62 -0.63
CA GLY A 70 6.68 2.07 0.35
C GLY A 70 8.08 1.94 -0.21
N GLY A 71 8.56 0.70 -0.31
CA GLY A 71 9.78 0.40 -1.05
C GLY A 71 9.54 0.56 -2.55
N GLU A 72 9.67 -0.53 -3.31
CA GLU A 72 9.35 -0.54 -4.74
C GLU A 72 8.22 -1.57 -5.02
N PRO A 73 6.96 -1.12 -5.13
CA PRO A 73 5.81 -1.95 -5.47
C PRO A 73 6.01 -2.85 -6.69
N THR A 74 6.69 -2.36 -7.71
CA THR A 74 6.84 -3.08 -8.99
C THR A 74 7.77 -4.30 -8.91
N LEU A 75 8.51 -4.47 -7.79
CA LEU A 75 9.31 -5.68 -7.56
C LEU A 75 8.46 -6.91 -7.19
N GLN A 76 7.21 -6.72 -6.73
CA GLN A 76 6.35 -7.83 -6.33
C GLN A 76 5.53 -8.35 -7.51
N LYS A 77 5.73 -9.63 -7.86
CA LYS A 77 5.10 -10.28 -9.03
C LYS A 77 3.57 -10.29 -9.00
N ASP A 78 2.98 -10.20 -7.83
CA ASP A 78 1.53 -10.24 -7.63
C ASP A 78 0.87 -8.85 -7.51
N LEU A 79 1.60 -7.77 -7.84
CA LEU A 79 1.11 -6.39 -7.85
C LEU A 79 -0.19 -6.26 -8.66
N ILE A 80 -0.22 -6.78 -9.89
CA ILE A 80 -1.38 -6.64 -10.80
C ILE A 80 -2.62 -7.34 -10.21
N ALA A 81 -2.49 -8.58 -9.75
CA ALA A 81 -3.60 -9.31 -9.14
C ALA A 81 -4.12 -8.61 -7.87
N PHE A 82 -3.22 -7.98 -7.10
CA PHE A 82 -3.61 -7.21 -5.92
C PHE A 82 -4.30 -5.88 -6.28
N ALA A 83 -3.80 -5.18 -7.29
CA ALA A 83 -4.41 -3.99 -7.86
C ALA A 83 -5.84 -4.26 -8.36
N GLU A 84 -6.04 -5.36 -9.09
CA GLU A 84 -7.38 -5.79 -9.53
C GLU A 84 -8.30 -6.06 -8.34
N THR A 85 -7.81 -6.68 -7.26
CA THR A 85 -8.58 -6.89 -6.03
C THR A 85 -9.07 -5.56 -5.45
N ILE A 86 -8.20 -4.55 -5.41
CA ILE A 86 -8.54 -3.21 -4.89
C ILE A 86 -9.60 -2.52 -5.76
N VAL A 87 -9.42 -2.55 -7.09
CA VAL A 87 -10.36 -1.93 -8.03
C VAL A 87 -11.72 -2.63 -7.97
N ASN A 88 -11.75 -3.96 -7.86
CA ASN A 88 -12.98 -4.74 -7.72
C ASN A 88 -13.73 -4.48 -6.41
N LEU A 89 -13.08 -3.94 -5.37
CA LEU A 89 -13.74 -3.46 -4.15
C LEU A 89 -14.35 -2.06 -4.30
N GLY A 90 -14.16 -1.41 -5.46
CA GLY A 90 -14.71 -0.09 -5.77
C GLY A 90 -13.80 1.08 -5.43
N PHE A 91 -12.54 0.83 -5.05
CA PHE A 91 -11.58 1.90 -4.78
C PHE A 91 -10.90 2.37 -6.06
N ARG A 92 -10.60 3.67 -6.14
CA ARG A 92 -9.61 4.18 -7.10
C ARG A 92 -8.22 3.72 -6.68
N LEU A 93 -7.37 3.38 -7.64
CA LEU A 93 -6.02 2.92 -7.37
C LEU A 93 -4.99 3.96 -7.86
N LYS A 94 -3.95 4.16 -7.08
CA LYS A 94 -2.71 4.83 -7.49
C LYS A 94 -1.52 3.93 -7.15
N LEU A 95 -0.57 3.86 -8.06
CA LEU A 95 0.79 3.37 -7.82
C LEU A 95 1.69 4.60 -7.63
#